data_AF-A0A356UAA5-F1
#
_entry.id   AF-A0A356UAA5-F1
#
_cell.length_a   1.000
_cell.length_b   1.000
_cell.length_c   1.000
_cell.angle_alpha   90.00
_cell.angle_beta   90.00
_cell.angle_gamma   90.00
#
_symmetry.space_group_name_H-M   'P 1'
#
loop_
_entity.id
_entity.type
_entity.pdbx_description
1 polymer ?
#
loop_
_entity_poly.entity_id
_entity_poly.type
_entity_poly.pdbx_seq_one_letter_code
_entity_poly.pdbx_strand_id
1 'polypeptide(L)' 'FLEEDFGAEDFAVGLRLTDKAFLAEMNKALDAMKADGTASQISDKWFKEDIINK' A
#
# COMPACT_ATOMS: atom_id res chain seq x y z
N PHE A 1 1.08 -26.10 -12.22
CA PHE A 1 1.21 -24.69 -11.83
C PHE A 1 1.76 -23.95 -13.04
N LEU A 2 1.21 -22.79 -13.39
CA LEU A 2 1.77 -21.95 -14.45
C LEU A 2 3.12 -21.41 -13.93
N GLU A 3 4.16 -21.49 -14.76
CA GLU A 3 5.51 -20.99 -14.44
C GLU A 3 5.63 -19.47 -14.62
N GLU A 4 4.59 -18.81 -15.16
CA GLU A 4 4.61 -17.39 -15.51
C GLU A 4 4.12 -16.52 -14.35
N ASP A 5 5.00 -15.61 -13.93
CA ASP A 5 4.67 -14.44 -13.12
C ASP A 5 4.19 -13.33 -14.07
N PHE A 6 2.92 -12.91 -13.94
CA PHE A 6 2.31 -11.86 -14.77
C PHE A 6 2.75 -10.44 -14.38
N GLY A 7 3.67 -10.32 -13.43
CA GLY A 7 4.25 -9.06 -12.99
C GLY A 7 3.55 -8.47 -11.76
N ALA A 8 4.14 -7.40 -11.24
CA ALA A 8 3.59 -6.66 -10.12
C ALA A 8 2.50 -5.69 -10.58
N GLU A 9 1.40 -5.65 -9.84
CA GLU A 9 0.33 -4.65 -10.02
C GLU A 9 0.37 -3.66 -8.86
N ASP A 10 0.20 -2.37 -9.17
CA ASP A 10 0.08 -1.33 -8.16
C ASP A 10 -1.34 -1.30 -7.57
N PHE A 11 -1.43 -1.24 -6.25
CA PHE A 11 -2.70 -1.14 -5.52
C PHE A 11 -2.89 0.22 -4.88
N ALA A 12 -4.14 0.71 -4.89
CA ALA A 12 -4.50 1.98 -4.27
C ALA A 12 -5.92 1.95 -3.68
N VAL A 13 -6.19 2.84 -2.74
CA VAL A 13 -7.53 3.05 -2.18
C VAL A 13 -8.26 4.13 -2.99
N GLY A 14 -9.36 3.73 -3.63
CA GLY A 14 -10.21 4.64 -4.40
C GLY A 14 -11.17 5.44 -3.52
N LEU A 15 -11.31 6.73 -3.82
CA LEU A 15 -12.25 7.67 -3.16
C LEU A 15 -13.13 8.37 -4.19
N ARG A 16 -14.21 9.03 -3.74
CA ARG A 16 -15.00 9.90 -4.63
C ARG A 16 -14.13 11.03 -5.18
N LEU A 17 -14.30 11.34 -6.47
CA LEU A 17 -13.47 12.33 -7.17
C LEU A 17 -13.49 13.72 -6.50
N THR A 18 -14.60 14.07 -5.84
CA THR A 18 -14.80 15.36 -5.16
C THR A 18 -14.19 15.43 -3.76
N ASP A 19 -13.86 14.30 -3.12
CA ASP A 19 -13.46 14.25 -1.72
C ASP A 19 -11.96 14.55 -1.54
N LYS A 20 -11.52 15.71 -2.04
CA LYS A 20 -10.09 16.10 -2.09
C LYS A 20 -9.45 16.27 -0.71
N ALA A 21 -10.19 16.81 0.25
CA ALA A 21 -9.67 17.01 1.61
C ALA A 21 -9.40 15.66 2.30
N PHE A 22 -10.29 14.69 2.13
CA PHE A 22 -10.11 13.36 2.70
C PHE A 22 -8.97 12.60 2.01
N LEU A 23 -8.84 12.72 0.69
CA LEU A 23 -7.71 12.16 -0.06
C LEU A 23 -6.36 12.66 0.49
N ALA A 24 -6.25 13.96 0.78
CA ALA A 24 -5.01 14.54 1.31
C ALA A 24 -4.63 13.96 2.68
N GLU A 25 -5.59 13.87 3.61
CA GLU A 25 -5.33 13.29 4.94
C GLU A 25 -5.08 11.78 4.87
N MET A 26 -5.77 11.05 4.00
CA MET A 26 -5.54 9.62 3.79
C MET A 26 -4.11 9.36 3.29
N ASN A 27 -3.64 10.11 2.29
CA ASN A 27 -2.28 9.98 1.78
C ASN A 27 -1.25 10.28 2.87
N LYS A 28 -1.45 11.35 3.65
CA LYS A 28 -0.58 11.69 4.78
C LYS A 28 -0.50 10.58 5.83
N ALA A 29 -1.63 9.94 6.14
CA ALA A 29 -1.65 8.82 7.07
C ALA A 29 -0.90 7.59 6.52
N LEU A 30 -1.09 7.26 5.24
CA LEU A 30 -0.36 6.18 4.58
C LEU A 30 1.15 6.44 4.53
N ASP A 31 1.56 7.68 4.24
CA ASP A 31 2.97 8.07 4.22
C ASP A 31 3.59 7.99 5.63
N ALA A 32 2.85 8.41 6.66
CA ALA A 32 3.29 8.26 8.05
C ALA A 32 3.49 6.78 8.44
N MET A 33 2.57 5.89 8.03
CA MET A 33 2.69 4.45 8.26
C MET A 33 3.87 3.80 7.52
N LYS A 34 4.24 4.34 6.37
CA LYS A 34 5.45 3.91 5.65
C LYS A 34 6.71 4.38 6.41
N ALA A 35 6.71 5.64 6.84
CA ALA A 35 7.85 6.25 7.52
C ALA A 35 8.13 5.63 8.90
N ASP A 36 7.09 5.24 9.64
CA ASP A 36 7.23 4.61 10.97
C ASP A 36 7.42 3.08 10.93
N GLY A 37 7.34 2.47 9.74
CA GLY A 37 7.51 1.03 9.53
C GLY A 37 6.27 0.18 9.83
N THR A 38 5.15 0.77 10.22
CA THR A 38 3.89 0.05 10.46
C THR A 38 3.40 -0.66 9.19
N ALA A 39 3.56 -0.02 8.03
CA ALA A 39 3.17 -0.61 6.75
C ALA A 39 3.97 -1.89 6.43
N SER A 40 5.28 -1.88 6.67
CA SER A 40 6.15 -3.06 6.53
C SER A 40 5.76 -4.19 7.46
N GLN A 41 5.47 -3.90 8.74
CA GLN A 41 5.02 -4.91 9.70
C GLN A 41 3.70 -5.57 9.28
N ILE A 42 2.77 -4.78 8.73
CA ILE A 42 1.51 -5.29 8.17
C ILE A 42 1.81 -6.20 6.97
N SER A 43 2.69 -5.77 6.07
CA SER A 43 3.10 -6.55 4.90
C SER A 43 3.67 -7.92 5.29
N ASP A 44 4.65 -7.94 6.20
CA ASP A 44 5.28 -9.17 6.69
C ASP A 44 4.27 -10.11 7.35
N LYS A 45 3.30 -9.56 8.08
CA LYS A 45 2.28 -10.35 8.76
C LYS A 45 1.44 -11.16 7.76
N TRP A 46 0.96 -10.51 6.70
CA TRP A 46 -0.01 -11.07 5.76
C TRP A 46 0.63 -11.74 4.55
N PHE A 47 1.71 -11.17 4.02
CA PHE A 47 2.38 -11.63 2.79
C PHE A 47 3.70 -12.36 3.05
N LYS A 48 4.22 -12.34 4.28
CA LYS A 48 5.54 -12.89 4.64
C LYS A 48 6.70 -12.25 3.88
N GLU A 49 6.47 -11.07 3.34
CA GLU A 49 7.43 -10.26 2.59
C GLU A 49 7.08 -8.79 2.76
N ASP A 50 8.09 -7.93 2.83
CA ASP A 50 7.93 -6.48 2.83
C ASP A 50 7.79 -5.98 1.38
N ILE A 51 6.54 -5.89 0.93
CA ILE A 51 6.21 -5.39 -0.41
C ILE A 51 6.19 -3.85 -0.45
N ILE A 52 6.36 -3.18 0.69
CA ILE A 52 6.34 -1.72 0.80
C ILE A 52 7.71 -1.13 0.46
N ASN A 53 8.79 -1.82 0.85
CA ASN A 53 10.18 -1.41 0.61
C ASN A 53 10.85 -2.16 -0.57
N LYS A 54 10.06 -2.78 -1.45
CA LYS A 54 10.54 -3.59 -2.57
C LYS A 54 10.97 -2.74 -3.76
#